data_AF-S6A3H9-F1
#
_entry.id   AF-S6A3H9-F1
#
_cell.length_a   1.000
_cell.length_b   1.000
_cell.length_c   1.000
_cell.angle_alpha   90.00
_cell.angle_beta   90.00
_cell.angle_gamma   90.00
#
_symmetry.space_group_name_H-M   'P 1'
#
loop_
_entity.id
_entity.type
_entity.pdbx_description
1 polymer ?
#
loop_
_entity_poly.entity_id
_entity_poly.type
_entity_poly.pdbx_seq_one_letter_code
_entity_poly.pdbx_strand_id
1 'polypeptide(L)'
;MILIFIHYIINNMKIIAVMLFSFTSALIFAWIITKKENLSIKPLLYIFLFSFSAVLISILIQTAVEFFFFDFLRKADYIKIILFESFAAAALIEEFTKTVIFYAFVKFLWSDKITKVDENLPGEMREQIRILLFLSVLYGLVFASFETLAYTVREGKFIWARLFTSNFLHAAFGIYYLQISMSRKFKKTILPFFSVWILHGLYNMFLSMGIFFSVFSYTIVLFLIGNVLRQYDRFKEN
;
A
#
# COMPACT_ATOMS: atom_id res chain seq x y z
N MET A 1 33.43 -24.45 15.46
CA MET A 1 33.59 -23.67 14.21
C MET A 1 32.56 -24.06 13.15
N ILE A 2 32.45 -25.34 12.75
CA ILE A 2 31.47 -25.81 11.74
C ILE A 2 30.01 -25.54 12.15
N LEU A 3 29.63 -25.81 13.40
CA LEU A 3 28.26 -25.54 13.90
C LEU A 3 27.89 -24.05 13.91
N ILE A 4 28.86 -23.18 14.20
CA ILE A 4 28.68 -21.71 14.18
C ILE A 4 28.51 -21.23 12.73
N PHE A 5 29.29 -21.78 11.81
CA PHE A 5 29.18 -21.49 10.38
C PHE A 5 27.84 -21.97 9.79
N ILE A 6 27.39 -23.18 10.14
CA ILE A 6 26.08 -23.70 9.74
C ILE A 6 24.95 -22.84 10.31
N HIS A 7 25.03 -22.45 11.59
CA HIS A 7 24.05 -21.55 12.21
C HIS A 7 23.97 -20.19 11.49
N TYR A 8 25.12 -19.62 11.13
CA TYR A 8 25.20 -18.37 10.38
C TYR A 8 24.55 -18.48 8.98
N ILE A 9 24.84 -19.57 8.25
CA ILE A 9 24.22 -19.83 6.95
C ILE A 9 22.70 -19.96 7.07
N ILE A 10 22.21 -20.74 8.04
CA ILE A 10 20.77 -20.95 8.24
C ILE A 10 20.08 -19.61 8.57
N ASN A 11 20.69 -18.76 9.39
CA ASN A 11 20.11 -17.46 9.72
C ASN A 11 20.08 -16.51 8.51
N ASN A 12 21.14 -16.48 7.70
CA ASN A 12 21.15 -15.68 6.46
C ASN A 12 20.11 -16.17 5.45
N MET A 13 19.96 -17.49 5.31
CA MET A 13 18.93 -18.07 4.42
C MET A 13 17.51 -17.72 4.90
N LYS A 14 17.28 -17.71 6.22
CA LYS A 14 15.99 -17.25 6.78
C LYS A 14 15.72 -15.78 6.48
N ILE A 15 16.72 -14.90 6.63
CA ILE A 15 16.58 -13.48 6.33
C ILE A 15 16.24 -13.27 4.84
N ILE A 16 17.00 -13.93 3.95
CA ILE A 16 16.75 -13.86 2.50
C ILE A 16 15.35 -14.39 2.16
N ALA A 17 14.94 -15.51 2.76
CA ALA A 17 13.62 -16.07 2.55
C ALA A 17 12.51 -15.09 3.00
N VAL A 18 12.64 -14.48 4.18
CA VAL A 18 11.68 -13.49 4.68
C VAL A 18 11.62 -12.26 3.77
N MET A 19 12.76 -11.76 3.30
CA MET A 19 12.81 -10.64 2.35
C MET A 19 12.11 -11.00 1.04
N LEU A 20 12.49 -12.10 0.38
CA LEU A 20 11.88 -12.52 -0.89
C LEU A 20 10.38 -12.80 -0.73
N PHE A 21 10.00 -13.42 0.38
CA PHE A 21 8.61 -13.78 0.64
C PHE A 21 7.73 -12.56 0.85
N SER A 22 8.23 -11.56 1.59
CA SER A 22 7.52 -10.28 1.80
C SER A 22 7.26 -9.54 0.48
N PHE A 23 8.15 -9.68 -0.50
CA PHE A 23 8.05 -9.02 -1.81
C PHE A 23 7.40 -9.89 -2.90
N THR A 24 6.97 -11.11 -2.59
CA THR A 24 6.49 -12.05 -3.61
C THR A 24 5.30 -11.50 -4.41
N SER A 25 4.31 -10.91 -3.74
CA SER A 25 3.16 -10.30 -4.43
C SER A 25 3.57 -9.16 -5.36
N ALA A 26 4.48 -8.28 -4.92
CA ALA A 26 4.98 -7.17 -5.72
C ALA A 26 5.79 -7.65 -6.94
N LEU A 27 6.65 -8.65 -6.76
CA LEU A 27 7.48 -9.22 -7.83
C LEU A 27 6.62 -9.95 -8.89
N ILE A 28 5.66 -10.77 -8.46
CA ILE A 28 4.71 -11.43 -9.37
C ILE A 28 3.93 -10.38 -10.15
N PHE A 29 3.42 -9.35 -9.48
CA PHE A 29 2.64 -8.31 -10.14
C PHE A 29 3.48 -7.48 -11.11
N ALA A 30 4.70 -7.08 -10.73
CA ALA A 30 5.64 -6.39 -11.60
C ALA A 30 5.98 -7.21 -12.87
N TRP A 31 6.17 -8.53 -12.71
CA TRP A 31 6.39 -9.43 -13.84
C TRP A 31 5.17 -9.49 -14.78
N ILE A 32 3.96 -9.64 -14.23
CA ILE A 32 2.71 -9.66 -15.01
C ILE A 32 2.56 -8.37 -15.83
N ILE A 33 2.72 -7.20 -15.21
CA ILE A 33 2.49 -5.92 -15.91
C ILE A 33 3.58 -5.64 -16.95
N THR A 34 4.82 -6.06 -16.70
CA THR A 34 5.92 -5.96 -17.68
C THR A 34 5.60 -6.76 -18.93
N LYS A 35 5.09 -7.99 -18.76
CA LYS A 35 4.71 -8.86 -19.88
C LYS A 35 3.46 -8.40 -20.60
N LYS A 36 2.45 -7.97 -19.85
CA LYS A 36 1.14 -7.61 -20.39
C LYS A 36 1.13 -6.27 -21.10
N GLU A 37 1.82 -5.27 -20.55
CA GLU A 37 1.81 -3.89 -21.07
C GLU A 37 3.13 -3.50 -21.76
N ASN A 38 4.01 -4.48 -22.02
CA ASN A 38 5.35 -4.27 -22.59
C ASN A 38 6.12 -3.11 -21.92
N LEU A 39 5.97 -2.99 -20.60
CA LEU A 39 6.43 -1.84 -19.84
C LEU A 39 7.95 -1.89 -19.66
N SER A 40 8.64 -0.77 -19.93
CA SER A 40 10.06 -0.67 -19.62
C SER A 40 10.34 -0.77 -18.11
N ILE A 41 11.58 -1.10 -17.74
CA ILE A 41 11.99 -1.23 -16.33
C ILE A 41 11.95 0.13 -15.59
N LYS A 42 12.07 1.25 -16.32
CA LYS A 42 12.23 2.59 -15.74
C LYS A 42 11.03 3.02 -14.86
N PRO A 43 9.76 2.96 -15.30
CA PRO A 43 8.60 3.22 -14.43
C PRO A 43 8.52 2.30 -13.21
N LEU A 44 8.91 1.03 -13.34
CA LEU A 44 8.93 0.07 -12.23
C LEU A 44 9.95 0.46 -11.16
N LEU A 45 11.14 0.90 -11.57
CA LEU A 45 12.17 1.37 -10.65
C LEU A 45 11.72 2.63 -9.92
N TYR A 46 11.13 3.60 -10.63
CA TYR A 46 10.65 4.81 -9.97
C TYR A 46 9.52 4.51 -8.99
N ILE A 47 8.53 3.70 -9.37
CA ILE A 47 7.43 3.43 -8.44
C ILE A 47 7.91 2.69 -7.18
N PHE A 48 8.91 1.82 -7.32
CA PHE A 48 9.59 1.21 -6.19
C PHE A 48 10.27 2.25 -5.29
N LEU A 49 11.06 3.17 -5.85
CA LEU A 49 11.76 4.20 -5.09
C LEU A 49 10.81 5.16 -4.38
N PHE A 50 9.77 5.63 -5.07
CA PHE A 50 8.74 6.49 -4.47
C PHE A 50 7.99 5.74 -3.35
N SER A 51 7.64 4.46 -3.56
CA SER A 51 7.00 3.66 -2.52
C SER A 51 7.91 3.46 -1.30
N PHE A 52 9.20 3.23 -1.52
CA PHE A 52 10.17 3.10 -0.44
C PHE A 52 10.32 4.41 0.33
N SER A 53 10.39 5.55 -0.35
CA SER A 53 10.39 6.87 0.30
C SER A 53 9.13 7.10 1.13
N ALA A 54 7.95 6.70 0.63
CA ALA A 54 6.71 6.81 1.38
C ALA A 54 6.75 5.98 2.68
N VAL A 55 7.32 4.77 2.65
CA VAL A 55 7.50 3.94 3.86
C VAL A 55 8.42 4.64 4.86
N LEU A 56 9.60 5.11 4.42
CA LEU A 56 10.55 5.78 5.31
C LEU A 56 9.95 7.02 5.98
N ILE A 57 9.26 7.85 5.20
CA ILE A 57 8.61 9.06 5.71
C ILE A 57 7.50 8.70 6.69
N SER A 58 6.64 7.72 6.36
CA SER A 58 5.57 7.27 7.26
C SER A 58 6.12 6.81 8.62
N ILE A 59 7.19 5.99 8.62
CA ILE A 59 7.81 5.49 9.85
C ILE A 59 8.36 6.64 10.70
N LEU A 60 9.03 7.63 10.08
CA LEU A 60 9.56 8.78 10.79
C LEU A 60 8.45 9.62 11.44
N ILE A 61 7.36 9.88 10.71
CA ILE A 61 6.22 10.64 11.23
C ILE A 61 5.49 9.84 12.31
N GLN A 62 5.27 8.54 12.11
CA GLN A 62 4.69 7.63 13.12
C GLN A 62 5.48 7.64 14.41
N THR A 63 6.81 7.48 14.32
CA THR A 63 7.71 7.51 15.48
C THR A 63 7.61 8.85 16.22
N ALA A 64 7.56 9.97 15.48
CA ALA A 64 7.39 11.29 16.08
C ALA A 64 6.03 11.43 16.77
N VAL A 65 4.95 10.97 16.15
CA VAL A 65 3.59 11.02 16.72
C VAL A 65 3.49 10.16 17.97
N GLU A 66 4.00 8.93 17.95
CA GLU A 66 4.05 8.07 19.14
C GLU A 66 4.84 8.73 20.28
N PHE A 67 5.97 9.39 19.97
CA PHE A 67 6.75 10.13 20.96
C PHE A 67 5.96 11.31 21.56
N PHE A 68 5.30 12.13 20.74
CA PHE A 68 4.52 13.28 21.22
C PHE A 68 3.27 12.88 22.01
N PHE A 69 2.66 11.74 21.69
CA PHE A 69 1.45 11.25 22.35
C PHE A 69 1.74 10.19 23.43
N PHE A 70 3.01 9.96 23.79
CA PHE A 70 3.43 8.93 24.74
C PHE A 70 2.67 8.98 26.08
N ASP A 71 2.56 10.17 26.68
CA ASP A 71 1.87 10.34 27.97
C ASP A 71 0.36 10.12 27.88
N PHE A 72 -0.25 10.46 26.75
CA PHE A 72 -1.66 10.18 26.48
C PHE A 72 -1.88 8.67 26.37
N LEU A 73 -1.06 7.98 25.56
CA LEU A 73 -1.17 6.54 25.32
C LEU A 73 -1.03 5.73 26.61
N ARG A 74 -0.15 6.15 27.52
CA ARG A 74 0.05 5.47 28.81
C ARG A 74 -1.16 5.55 29.75
N LYS A 75 -1.98 6.59 29.62
CA LYS A 75 -3.15 6.85 30.48
C LYS A 75 -4.48 6.47 29.82
N ALA A 76 -4.47 6.23 28.52
CA ALA A 76 -5.65 5.91 27.74
C ALA A 76 -6.15 4.49 28.07
N ASP A 77 -7.46 4.30 28.00
CA ASP A 77 -8.04 2.96 28.01
C ASP A 77 -7.77 2.24 26.68
N TYR A 78 -7.96 0.93 26.70
CA TYR A 78 -7.70 0.05 25.57
C TYR A 78 -8.41 0.48 24.27
N ILE A 79 -9.65 0.96 24.36
CA ILE A 79 -10.44 1.37 23.18
C ILE A 79 -9.84 2.62 22.56
N LYS A 80 -9.49 3.62 23.39
CA LYS A 80 -8.83 4.85 22.92
C LYS A 80 -7.48 4.55 22.26
N ILE A 81 -6.71 3.62 22.81
CA ILE A 81 -5.43 3.19 22.22
C ILE A 81 -5.66 2.59 20.83
N ILE A 82 -6.58 1.62 20.70
CA ILE A 82 -6.90 1.01 19.40
C ILE A 82 -7.32 2.07 18.38
N LEU A 83 -8.21 2.98 18.76
CA LEU A 83 -8.70 4.01 17.85
C LEU A 83 -7.58 4.95 17.40
N PHE A 84 -6.72 5.38 18.34
CA PHE A 84 -5.59 6.24 18.03
C PHE A 84 -4.57 5.53 17.13
N GLU A 85 -4.14 4.33 17.50
CA GLU A 85 -3.17 3.54 16.73
C GLU A 85 -3.70 3.23 15.34
N SER A 86 -4.97 2.83 15.22
CA SER A 86 -5.56 2.41 13.95
C SER A 86 -5.81 3.58 13.00
N PHE A 87 -6.43 4.66 13.49
CA PHE A 87 -6.85 5.77 12.62
C PHE A 87 -5.83 6.90 12.54
N ALA A 88 -5.21 7.29 13.64
CA ALA A 88 -4.33 8.46 13.69
C ALA A 88 -2.88 8.08 13.39
N ALA A 89 -2.30 7.16 14.17
CA ALA A 89 -0.90 6.79 14.02
C ALA A 89 -0.65 5.96 12.75
N ALA A 90 -1.45 4.93 12.50
CA ALA A 90 -1.28 4.10 11.30
C ALA A 90 -1.93 4.75 10.07
N ALA A 91 -3.26 4.66 9.96
CA ALA A 91 -3.95 4.94 8.72
C ALA A 91 -3.77 6.38 8.22
N LEU A 92 -3.97 7.41 9.05
CA LEU A 92 -3.87 8.79 8.59
C LEU A 92 -2.48 9.11 8.05
N ILE A 93 -1.43 8.78 8.81
CA ILE A 93 -0.04 9.09 8.44
C ILE A 93 0.34 8.34 7.15
N GLU A 94 0.04 7.04 7.09
CA GLU A 94 0.40 6.23 5.94
C GLU A 94 -0.37 6.64 4.69
N GLU A 95 -1.69 6.81 4.77
CA GLU A 95 -2.53 7.18 3.63
C GLU A 95 -2.19 8.58 3.13
N PHE A 96 -1.94 9.54 4.04
CA PHE A 96 -1.52 10.88 3.68
C PHE A 96 -0.18 10.88 2.96
N THR A 97 0.84 10.22 3.55
CA THR A 97 2.19 10.14 2.97
C THR A 97 2.16 9.44 1.62
N LYS A 98 1.46 8.29 1.53
CA LYS A 98 1.31 7.55 0.27
C LYS A 98 0.66 8.40 -0.81
N THR A 99 -0.40 9.13 -0.47
CA THR A 99 -1.11 10.00 -1.41
C THR A 99 -0.22 11.12 -1.92
N VAL A 100 0.50 11.83 -1.04
CA VAL A 100 1.39 12.95 -1.41
C VAL A 100 2.54 12.46 -2.29
N ILE A 101 3.19 11.36 -1.91
CA ILE A 101 4.34 10.82 -2.65
C ILE A 101 3.89 10.24 -4.00
N PHE A 102 2.74 9.56 -4.06
CA PHE A 102 2.19 9.06 -5.33
C PHE A 102 1.76 10.22 -6.25
N TYR A 103 1.23 11.31 -5.69
CA TYR A 103 0.95 12.53 -6.45
C TYR A 103 2.22 13.12 -7.06
N ALA A 104 3.31 13.20 -6.28
CA ALA A 104 4.61 13.64 -6.78
C ALA A 104 5.14 12.72 -7.89
N PHE A 105 4.98 11.39 -7.77
CA PHE A 105 5.32 10.43 -8.82
C PHE A 105 4.57 10.72 -10.13
N VAL A 106 3.23 10.88 -10.06
CA VAL A 106 2.41 11.17 -11.24
C VAL A 106 2.81 12.50 -11.87
N LYS A 107 3.08 13.54 -11.06
CA LYS A 107 3.51 14.84 -11.58
C LYS A 107 4.92 14.85 -12.15
N PHE A 108 5.83 14.09 -11.56
CA PHE A 108 7.23 14.07 -12.03
C PHE A 108 7.38 13.27 -13.34
N LEU A 109 6.64 12.17 -13.51
CA LEU A 109 6.82 11.26 -14.65
C LEU A 109 5.71 11.31 -15.69
N TRP A 110 4.55 11.88 -15.36
CA TRP A 110 3.34 11.80 -16.19
C TRP A 110 2.56 13.12 -16.33
N SER A 111 3.08 14.25 -15.82
CA SER A 111 2.38 15.55 -15.82
C SER A 111 2.01 16.07 -17.21
N ASP A 112 2.80 15.75 -18.24
CA ASP A 112 2.59 16.27 -19.59
C ASP A 112 1.59 15.46 -20.43
N LYS A 113 1.16 14.26 -19.97
CA LYS A 113 0.53 13.27 -20.86
C LYS A 113 -0.95 13.01 -20.64
N ILE A 114 -1.51 13.27 -19.44
CA ILE A 114 -2.91 12.91 -19.15
C ILE A 114 -3.61 14.00 -18.32
N THR A 115 -4.66 14.55 -18.92
CA THR A 115 -5.36 15.72 -18.39
C THR A 115 -6.64 15.38 -17.61
N LYS A 116 -7.24 14.21 -17.84
CA LYS A 116 -8.44 13.66 -17.16
C LYS A 116 -8.46 12.13 -17.23
N VAL A 117 -9.13 11.49 -16.29
CA VAL A 117 -9.54 10.07 -16.35
C VAL A 117 -10.98 10.04 -16.86
N ASP A 118 -11.19 9.63 -18.11
CA ASP A 118 -12.48 9.52 -18.77
C ASP A 118 -12.48 8.25 -19.65
N GLU A 119 -13.59 7.52 -19.65
CA GLU A 119 -13.73 6.24 -20.37
C GLU A 119 -13.91 6.47 -21.88
N ASN A 120 -14.27 7.70 -22.29
CA ASN A 120 -14.43 8.14 -23.68
C ASN A 120 -13.13 8.67 -24.32
N LEU A 121 -11.98 8.45 -23.67
CA LEU A 121 -10.69 8.92 -24.20
C LEU A 121 -10.22 8.06 -25.39
N PRO A 122 -9.39 8.62 -26.29
CA PRO A 122 -8.70 7.85 -27.33
C PRO A 122 -7.93 6.66 -26.75
N GLY A 123 -7.78 5.58 -27.52
CA GLY A 123 -7.23 4.33 -27.00
C GLY A 123 -5.83 4.43 -26.40
N GLU A 124 -4.95 5.25 -26.99
CA GLU A 124 -3.61 5.52 -26.44
C GLU A 124 -3.66 6.17 -25.03
N MET A 125 -4.65 7.03 -24.76
CA MET A 125 -4.83 7.62 -23.42
C MET A 125 -5.42 6.61 -22.43
N ARG A 126 -6.29 5.70 -22.88
CA ARG A 126 -6.82 4.60 -22.06
C ARG A 126 -5.72 3.62 -21.65
N GLU A 127 -4.81 3.29 -22.57
CA GLU A 127 -3.61 2.50 -22.28
C GLU A 127 -2.74 3.17 -21.22
N GLN A 128 -2.46 4.46 -21.34
CA GLN A 128 -1.65 5.16 -20.33
C GLN A 128 -2.33 5.19 -18.94
N ILE A 129 -3.65 5.37 -18.89
CA ILE A 129 -4.41 5.27 -17.63
C ILE A 129 -4.33 3.86 -17.05
N ARG A 130 -4.44 2.83 -17.89
CA ARG A 130 -4.31 1.42 -17.49
C ARG A 130 -2.92 1.13 -16.92
N ILE A 131 -1.86 1.62 -17.55
CA ILE A 131 -0.49 1.51 -17.04
C ILE A 131 -0.37 2.23 -15.68
N LEU A 132 -0.89 3.45 -15.54
CA LEU A 132 -0.89 4.16 -14.26
C LEU A 132 -1.70 3.45 -13.18
N LEU A 133 -2.82 2.81 -13.54
CA LEU A 133 -3.62 1.99 -12.63
C LEU A 133 -2.78 0.81 -12.14
N PHE A 134 -2.10 0.10 -13.02
CA PHE A 134 -1.19 -0.98 -12.63
C PHE A 134 -0.02 -0.49 -11.78
N LEU A 135 0.60 0.63 -12.12
CA LEU A 135 1.68 1.22 -11.32
C LEU A 135 1.17 1.64 -9.94
N SER A 136 -0.06 2.14 -9.82
CA SER A 136 -0.67 2.48 -8.53
C SER A 136 -0.90 1.24 -7.65
N VAL A 137 -1.28 0.12 -8.25
CA VAL A 137 -1.41 -1.16 -7.54
C VAL A 137 -0.04 -1.68 -7.09
N LEU A 138 0.96 -1.61 -7.97
CA LEU A 138 2.33 -1.99 -7.65
C LEU A 138 2.92 -1.12 -6.53
N TYR A 139 2.63 0.18 -6.52
CA TYR A 139 3.01 1.10 -5.45
C TYR A 139 2.50 0.62 -4.09
N GLY A 140 1.21 0.28 -4.01
CA GLY A 140 0.62 -0.27 -2.78
C GLY A 140 1.25 -1.60 -2.36
N LEU A 141 1.52 -2.49 -3.32
CA LEU A 141 2.17 -3.78 -3.05
C LEU A 141 3.61 -3.61 -2.53
N VAL A 142 4.39 -2.71 -3.10
CA VAL A 142 5.76 -2.44 -2.64
C VAL A 142 5.73 -1.88 -1.22
N PHE A 143 4.84 -0.93 -0.93
CA PHE A 143 4.67 -0.40 0.42
C PHE A 143 4.36 -1.51 1.43
N ALA A 144 3.35 -2.34 1.14
CA ALA A 144 2.96 -3.44 2.01
C ALA A 144 4.02 -4.53 2.13
N SER A 145 4.89 -4.69 1.12
CA SER A 145 6.03 -5.62 1.18
C SER A 145 7.04 -5.18 2.24
N PHE A 146 7.38 -3.88 2.29
CA PHE A 146 8.24 -3.34 3.33
C PHE A 146 7.58 -3.42 4.71
N GLU A 147 6.29 -3.11 4.78
CA GLU A 147 5.54 -3.21 6.03
C GLU A 147 5.52 -4.66 6.55
N THR A 148 5.19 -5.62 5.70
CA THR A 148 5.19 -7.05 6.03
C THR A 148 6.57 -7.54 6.46
N LEU A 149 7.64 -7.06 5.80
CA LEU A 149 9.01 -7.34 6.22
C LEU A 149 9.27 -6.81 7.64
N ALA A 150 8.92 -5.56 7.93
CA ALA A 150 9.12 -4.94 9.24
C ALA A 150 8.37 -5.69 10.35
N TYR A 151 7.09 -6.02 10.12
CA TYR A 151 6.30 -6.80 11.09
C TYR A 151 6.84 -8.20 11.29
N THR A 152 7.27 -8.87 10.22
CA THR A 152 7.84 -10.23 10.33
C THR A 152 9.14 -10.22 11.13
N VAL A 153 9.98 -9.21 10.92
CA VAL A 153 11.23 -9.04 11.69
C VAL A 153 10.93 -8.72 13.16
N ARG A 154 9.92 -7.89 13.45
CA ARG A 154 9.57 -7.47 14.82
C ARG A 154 8.90 -8.56 15.64
N GLU A 155 7.92 -9.25 15.07
CA GLU A 155 6.99 -10.10 15.83
C GLU A 155 7.10 -11.59 15.49
N GLY A 156 7.83 -11.94 14.42
CA GLY A 156 8.11 -13.33 14.03
C GLY A 156 6.88 -14.16 13.65
N LYS A 157 5.69 -13.56 13.58
CA LYS A 157 4.40 -14.20 13.33
C LYS A 157 3.59 -13.33 12.36
N PHE A 158 2.55 -13.92 11.77
CA PHE A 158 1.57 -13.27 10.88
C PHE A 158 1.95 -12.95 9.43
N ILE A 159 3.12 -13.39 8.92
CA ILE A 159 3.49 -13.14 7.51
C ILE A 159 2.40 -13.61 6.51
N TRP A 160 1.80 -14.78 6.75
CA TRP A 160 0.73 -15.31 5.90
C TRP A 160 -0.53 -14.45 5.94
N ALA A 161 -0.99 -14.08 7.14
CA ALA A 161 -2.17 -13.25 7.27
C ALA A 161 -1.98 -11.89 6.59
N ARG A 162 -0.81 -11.27 6.74
CA ARG A 162 -0.49 -9.98 6.12
C ARG A 162 -0.39 -10.08 4.59
N LEU A 163 0.27 -11.12 4.07
CA LEU A 163 0.35 -11.36 2.62
C LEU A 163 -1.01 -11.54 1.96
N PHE A 164 -1.97 -12.16 2.64
CA PHE A 164 -3.32 -12.36 2.10
C PHE A 164 -4.32 -11.27 2.46
N THR A 165 -3.93 -10.26 3.24
CA THR A 165 -4.83 -9.16 3.63
C THR A 165 -4.22 -7.79 3.39
N SER A 166 -3.28 -7.36 4.23
CA SER A 166 -2.62 -6.04 4.15
C SER A 166 -2.02 -5.80 2.76
N ASN A 167 -1.36 -6.79 2.13
CA ASN A 167 -0.87 -6.60 0.76
C ASN A 167 -1.99 -6.21 -0.23
N PHE A 168 -3.12 -6.92 -0.20
CA PHE A 168 -4.24 -6.65 -1.09
C PHE A 168 -4.97 -5.35 -0.72
N LEU A 169 -5.04 -5.01 0.56
CA LEU A 169 -5.57 -3.75 1.05
C LEU A 169 -4.80 -2.57 0.44
N HIS A 170 -3.48 -2.54 0.61
CA HIS A 170 -2.64 -1.43 0.13
C HIS A 170 -2.59 -1.40 -1.39
N ALA A 171 -2.53 -2.56 -2.05
CA ALA A 171 -2.62 -2.68 -3.50
C ALA A 171 -3.91 -2.01 -4.03
N ALA A 172 -5.04 -2.27 -3.38
CA ALA A 172 -6.32 -1.73 -3.81
C ALA A 172 -6.49 -0.23 -3.54
N PHE A 173 -5.86 0.30 -2.48
CA PHE A 173 -5.82 1.75 -2.25
C PHE A 173 -5.05 2.52 -3.32
N GLY A 174 -4.16 1.87 -4.07
CA GLY A 174 -3.48 2.44 -5.24
C GLY A 174 -4.41 3.22 -6.17
N ILE A 175 -5.60 2.68 -6.43
CA ILE A 175 -6.59 3.31 -7.32
C ILE A 175 -7.08 4.64 -6.78
N TYR A 176 -7.30 4.74 -5.48
CA TYR A 176 -7.73 5.99 -4.86
C TYR A 176 -6.63 7.03 -4.93
N TYR A 177 -5.36 6.64 -4.74
CA TYR A 177 -4.23 7.56 -4.94
C TYR A 177 -4.17 8.05 -6.39
N LEU A 178 -4.43 7.18 -7.36
CA LEU A 178 -4.52 7.60 -8.76
C LEU A 178 -5.68 8.56 -9.01
N GLN A 179 -6.87 8.26 -8.49
CA GLN A 179 -8.04 9.16 -8.61
C GLN A 179 -7.77 10.54 -8.00
N ILE A 180 -7.12 10.58 -6.83
CA ILE A 180 -6.72 11.82 -6.17
C ILE A 180 -5.72 12.57 -7.05
N SER A 181 -4.68 11.90 -7.53
CA SER A 181 -3.60 12.53 -8.28
C SER A 181 -4.01 13.07 -9.63
N MET A 182 -5.03 12.47 -10.23
CA MET A 182 -5.59 12.87 -11.52
C MET A 182 -6.70 13.93 -11.39
N SER A 183 -7.15 14.21 -10.16
CA SER A 183 -8.20 15.20 -9.95
C SER A 183 -7.69 16.62 -10.10
N ARG A 184 -8.42 17.43 -10.90
CA ARG A 184 -8.17 18.88 -11.01
C ARG A 184 -8.83 19.71 -9.91
N LYS A 185 -9.85 19.16 -9.25
CA LYS A 185 -10.65 19.87 -8.24
C LYS A 185 -10.38 19.26 -6.88
N PHE A 186 -9.90 20.06 -5.93
CA PHE A 186 -9.65 19.62 -4.56
C PHE A 186 -10.88 18.95 -3.93
N LYS A 187 -12.10 19.48 -4.16
CA LYS A 187 -13.33 18.84 -3.65
C LYS A 187 -13.50 17.37 -4.08
N LYS A 188 -12.97 16.97 -5.24
CA LYS A 188 -13.03 15.60 -5.75
C LYS A 188 -11.96 14.68 -5.15
N THR A 189 -10.96 15.21 -4.43
CA THR A 189 -9.94 14.41 -3.74
C THR A 189 -10.35 14.05 -2.31
N ILE A 190 -11.24 14.84 -1.70
CA ILE A 190 -11.68 14.68 -0.31
C ILE A 190 -12.28 13.29 -0.09
N LEU A 191 -13.33 12.92 -0.84
CA LEU A 191 -14.02 11.65 -0.62
C LEU A 191 -13.09 10.43 -0.81
N PRO A 192 -12.31 10.31 -1.91
CA PRO A 192 -11.34 9.22 -2.06
C PRO A 192 -10.33 9.14 -0.92
N PHE A 193 -9.81 10.28 -0.45
CA PHE A 193 -8.84 10.31 0.65
C PHE A 193 -9.47 9.84 1.97
N PHE A 194 -10.64 10.34 2.31
CA PHE A 194 -11.36 9.89 3.51
C PHE A 194 -11.75 8.40 3.41
N SER A 195 -12.10 7.90 2.22
CA SER A 195 -12.39 6.47 2.03
C SER A 195 -11.18 5.61 2.36
N VAL A 196 -9.99 5.91 1.85
CA VAL A 196 -8.79 5.11 2.17
C VAL A 196 -8.41 5.22 3.64
N TRP A 197 -8.46 6.43 4.21
CA TRP A 197 -8.15 6.64 5.62
C TRP A 197 -9.08 5.84 6.53
N ILE A 198 -10.39 5.96 6.34
CA ILE A 198 -11.38 5.28 7.19
C ILE A 198 -11.34 3.76 6.98
N LEU A 199 -11.24 3.27 5.74
CA LEU A 199 -11.19 1.83 5.49
C LEU A 199 -9.92 1.19 6.04
N HIS A 200 -8.77 1.87 5.95
CA HIS A 200 -7.53 1.39 6.56
C HIS A 200 -7.64 1.38 8.08
N GLY A 201 -8.12 2.47 8.68
CA GLY A 201 -8.32 2.55 10.14
C GLY A 201 -9.27 1.47 10.65
N LEU A 202 -10.39 1.23 9.95
CA LEU A 202 -11.32 0.15 10.27
C LEU A 202 -10.67 -1.24 10.12
N TYR A 203 -9.90 -1.47 9.06
CA TYR A 203 -9.17 -2.72 8.85
C TYR A 203 -8.24 -3.01 10.04
N ASN A 204 -7.44 -2.03 10.47
CA ASN A 204 -6.53 -2.18 11.61
C ASN A 204 -7.29 -2.36 12.93
N MET A 205 -8.33 -1.55 13.15
CA MET A 205 -9.16 -1.62 14.36
C MET A 205 -9.78 -3.02 14.55
N PHE A 206 -10.38 -3.57 13.50
CA PHE A 206 -11.01 -4.90 13.55
C PHE A 206 -10.01 -6.02 13.77
N LEU A 207 -8.78 -5.90 13.25
CA LEU A 207 -7.71 -6.86 13.56
C LEU A 207 -7.28 -6.75 15.03
N SER A 208 -7.11 -5.53 15.54
CA SER A 208 -6.69 -5.28 16.93
C SER A 208 -7.73 -5.70 17.97
N MET A 209 -9.02 -5.70 17.62
CA MET A 209 -10.10 -6.21 18.48
C MET A 209 -10.14 -7.74 18.60
N GLY A 210 -9.35 -8.46 17.80
CA GLY A 210 -9.18 -9.91 17.88
C GLY A 210 -9.92 -10.72 16.81
N ILE A 211 -9.80 -12.05 16.92
CA ILE A 211 -10.14 -13.00 15.84
C ILE A 211 -11.61 -12.88 15.39
N PHE A 212 -12.57 -12.71 16.31
CA PHE A 212 -13.98 -12.61 15.95
C PHE A 212 -14.26 -11.40 15.03
N PHE A 213 -13.64 -10.25 15.31
CA PHE A 213 -13.83 -9.02 14.53
C PHE A 213 -12.99 -9.00 13.25
N SER A 214 -11.91 -9.80 13.17
CA SER A 214 -11.04 -9.87 11.99
C SER A 214 -11.79 -10.19 10.69
N VAL A 215 -12.95 -10.88 10.76
CA VAL A 215 -13.83 -11.14 9.61
C VAL A 215 -14.17 -9.86 8.83
N PHE A 216 -14.39 -8.74 9.52
CA PHE A 216 -14.71 -7.46 8.89
C PHE A 216 -13.51 -6.88 8.14
N SER A 217 -12.28 -7.09 8.63
CA SER A 217 -11.05 -6.73 7.90
C SER A 217 -10.95 -7.48 6.57
N TYR A 218 -11.27 -8.78 6.56
CA TYR A 218 -11.32 -9.55 5.31
C TYR A 218 -12.42 -9.06 4.36
N THR A 219 -13.60 -8.70 4.88
CA THR A 219 -14.68 -8.13 4.06
C THR A 219 -14.26 -6.81 3.41
N ILE A 220 -13.56 -5.94 4.13
CA ILE A 220 -13.01 -4.68 3.58
C ILE A 220 -12.05 -4.98 2.41
N VAL A 221 -11.15 -5.95 2.59
CA VAL A 221 -10.21 -6.35 1.52
C VAL A 221 -10.95 -6.88 0.29
N LEU A 222 -11.94 -7.76 0.46
CA LEU A 222 -12.73 -8.30 -0.65
C LEU A 222 -13.50 -7.20 -1.40
N PHE A 223 -14.12 -6.27 -0.65
CA PHE A 223 -14.81 -5.11 -1.23
C PHE A 223 -13.85 -4.26 -2.08
N LEU A 224 -12.64 -4.01 -1.56
CA LEU A 224 -11.62 -3.22 -2.25
C LEU A 224 -11.07 -3.92 -3.50
N ILE A 225 -10.82 -5.22 -3.45
CA ILE A 225 -10.45 -6.02 -4.63
C ILE A 225 -11.55 -5.93 -5.69
N GLY A 226 -12.82 -6.11 -5.30
CA GLY A 226 -13.95 -5.96 -6.22
C GLY A 226 -14.00 -4.57 -6.85
N ASN A 227 -13.66 -3.53 -6.09
CA ASN A 227 -13.55 -2.17 -6.64
C ASN A 227 -12.40 -2.04 -7.65
N VAL A 228 -11.24 -2.65 -7.39
CA VAL A 228 -10.10 -2.68 -8.32
C VAL A 228 -10.47 -3.32 -9.64
N LEU A 229 -11.11 -4.48 -9.59
CA LEU A 229 -11.52 -5.21 -10.78
C LEU A 229 -12.51 -4.39 -11.62
N ARG A 230 -13.53 -3.80 -10.98
CA ARG A 230 -14.50 -2.93 -11.67
C ARG A 230 -13.85 -1.69 -12.32
N GLN A 231 -12.83 -1.12 -11.69
CA GLN A 231 -12.11 0.03 -12.26
C GLN A 231 -11.23 -0.39 -13.42
N TYR A 232 -10.54 -1.54 -13.31
CA TYR A 232 -9.77 -2.09 -14.40
C TYR A 232 -10.64 -2.40 -15.62
N ASP A 233 -11.82 -3.02 -15.44
CA ASP A 233 -12.71 -3.39 -16.53
C ASP A 233 -13.23 -2.18 -17.33
N ARG A 234 -13.34 -0.99 -16.71
CA ARG A 234 -13.71 0.26 -17.41
C ARG A 234 -12.67 0.75 -18.40
N PHE A 235 -11.39 0.44 -18.17
CA PHE A 235 -10.26 0.84 -19.03
C PHE A 235 -9.68 -0.33 -19.83
N LYS A 236 -10.30 -1.51 -19.73
CA LYS A 236 -10.02 -2.66 -20.57
C LYS A 236 -10.80 -2.47 -21.87
N GLU A 237 -10.10 -2.13 -22.95
CA GLU A 237 -10.73 -1.95 -24.26
C GLU A 237 -11.33 -3.25 -24.80
N ASN A 238 -12.45 -3.10 -25.54
CA ASN A 238 -12.78 -3.91 -26.71
C ASN A 238 -11.88 -3.50 -27.88
#